data_AF-A0AAD5YS22-F1
#
_entry.id   AF-A0AAD5YS22-F1
#
_cell.length_a   1.000
_cell.length_b   1.000
_cell.length_c   1.000
_cell.angle_alpha   90.00
_cell.angle_beta   90.00
_cell.angle_gamma   90.00
#
_symmetry.space_group_name_H-M   'P 1'
#
loop_
_entity.id
_entity.type
_entity.pdbx_description
1 polymer ?
#
loop_
_entity_poly.entity_id
_entity_poly.type
_entity_poly.pdbx_seq_one_letter_code
_entity_poly.pdbx_strand_id
1 'polypeptide(L)'
;MSEKQKATSALNSVLQTTEAALAFLADPTQSADPSIGASTLSLLHQDFISLLSLIYASTTRLALVLKPSSPSYTAALEPLKELSQRVASLPHCVRLLQTDNGKTLAAEAYTIARDVLEALGSLIQTFSHHQTGAVHDIIENARGSSGFSGNNLVAVGKVWRSNQDSLQDSLDEVRELMEKAENPEADAEDEFDDGWDELGLPSSVKPSAAELETIKKVRTNISLHY
;
A
#
# COMPACT_ATOMS: atom_id res chain seq x y z
N MET A 1 -9.30 38.06 3.19
CA MET A 1 -8.60 36.82 3.60
C MET A 1 -7.14 36.95 3.23
N SER A 2 -6.24 36.60 4.14
CA SER A 2 -4.80 36.49 3.87
C SER A 2 -4.52 35.34 2.89
N GLU A 3 -3.47 35.44 2.09
CA GLU A 3 -3.01 34.37 1.18
C GLU A 3 -2.75 33.06 1.94
N LYS A 4 -2.23 33.16 3.17
CA LYS A 4 -2.07 32.01 4.07
C LYS A 4 -3.41 31.34 4.39
N GLN A 5 -4.45 32.12 4.68
CA GLN A 5 -5.79 31.57 4.97
C GLN A 5 -6.40 30.89 3.75
N LYS A 6 -6.20 31.44 2.55
CA LYS A 6 -6.65 30.83 1.30
C LYS A 6 -5.95 29.48 1.07
N ALA A 7 -4.63 29.42 1.25
CA ALA A 7 -3.86 28.19 1.11
C ALA A 7 -4.25 27.13 2.15
N THR A 8 -4.45 27.52 3.41
CA THR A 8 -4.95 26.60 4.45
C THR A 8 -6.36 26.09 4.12
N SER A 9 -7.25 26.94 3.63
CA SER A 9 -8.58 26.50 3.19
C SER A 9 -8.48 25.52 2.01
N ALA A 10 -7.58 25.77 1.05
CA ALA A 10 -7.37 24.90 -0.09
C ALA A 10 -6.77 23.54 0.33
N LEU A 11 -5.82 23.52 1.27
CA LEU A 11 -5.30 22.28 1.87
C LEU A 11 -6.42 21.46 2.52
N ASN A 12 -7.26 22.12 3.34
CA ASN A 12 -8.41 21.45 3.96
C ASN A 12 -9.39 20.90 2.93
N SER A 13 -9.62 21.62 1.82
CA SER A 13 -10.45 21.10 0.74
C SER A 13 -9.84 19.87 0.07
N VAL A 14 -8.51 19.83 -0.17
CA VAL A 14 -7.87 18.61 -0.70
C VAL A 14 -8.00 17.46 0.29
N LEU A 15 -7.81 17.72 1.59
CA LEU A 15 -7.96 16.70 2.63
C LEU A 15 -9.38 16.10 2.64
N GLN A 16 -10.41 16.95 2.61
CA GLN A 16 -11.81 16.50 2.51
C GLN A 16 -12.07 15.71 1.24
N THR A 17 -11.51 16.13 0.10
CA THR A 17 -11.61 15.37 -1.15
C THR A 17 -10.95 14.01 -1.04
N THR A 18 -9.78 13.92 -0.38
CA THR A 18 -9.08 12.66 -0.13
C THR A 18 -9.89 11.72 0.76
N GLU A 19 -10.48 12.23 1.84
CA GLU A 19 -11.36 11.45 2.73
C GLU A 19 -12.61 10.95 1.99
N ALA A 20 -13.24 11.81 1.19
CA ALA A 20 -14.37 11.44 0.36
C ALA A 20 -13.98 10.38 -0.70
N ALA A 21 -12.81 10.50 -1.31
CA ALA A 21 -12.27 9.54 -2.28
C ALA A 21 -12.02 8.17 -1.63
N LEU A 22 -11.45 8.13 -0.42
CA LEU A 22 -11.28 6.90 0.36
C LEU A 22 -12.62 6.25 0.71
N ALA A 23 -13.58 7.03 1.19
CA ALA A 23 -14.93 6.54 1.50
C ALA A 23 -15.63 5.97 0.25
N PHE A 24 -15.45 6.62 -0.89
CA PHE A 24 -16.01 6.18 -2.18
C PHE A 24 -15.34 4.89 -2.69
N LEU A 25 -14.05 4.69 -2.44
CA LEU A 25 -13.37 3.44 -2.73
C LEU A 25 -13.89 2.31 -1.82
N ALA A 26 -14.13 2.60 -0.54
CA ALA A 26 -14.57 1.61 0.44
C ALA A 26 -16.00 1.11 0.24
N ASP A 27 -16.83 1.79 -0.57
CA ASP A 27 -18.22 1.40 -0.84
C ASP A 27 -18.32 0.39 -2.00
N PRO A 28 -18.61 -0.90 -1.74
CA PRO A 28 -18.71 -1.93 -2.77
C PRO A 28 -20.05 -1.91 -3.52
N THR A 29 -21.05 -1.14 -3.06
CA THR A 29 -22.41 -1.16 -3.61
C THR A 29 -22.56 -0.34 -4.88
N GLN A 30 -21.54 0.44 -5.18
CA GLN A 30 -21.57 1.50 -6.15
C GLN A 30 -20.89 0.97 -7.43
N SER A 31 -21.53 0.01 -8.09
CA SER A 31 -21.07 -0.53 -9.37
C SER A 31 -20.99 0.60 -10.42
N ALA A 32 -19.99 0.55 -11.31
CA ALA A 32 -19.94 1.49 -12.42
C ALA A 32 -21.20 1.33 -13.29
N ASP A 33 -21.71 2.45 -13.81
CA ASP A 33 -22.88 2.46 -14.68
C ASP A 33 -22.60 1.59 -15.93
N PRO A 34 -23.42 0.57 -16.23
CA PRO A 34 -23.26 -0.26 -17.43
C PRO A 34 -23.35 0.53 -18.75
N SER A 35 -23.71 1.83 -18.70
CA SER A 35 -23.71 2.73 -19.86
C SER A 35 -22.32 3.19 -20.31
N ILE A 36 -21.27 2.97 -19.51
CA ILE A 36 -19.90 3.36 -19.84
C ILE A 36 -19.36 2.36 -20.88
N GLY A 37 -19.28 2.80 -22.13
CA GLY A 37 -18.83 1.98 -23.25
C GLY A 37 -17.52 1.25 -22.96
N ALA A 38 -17.36 0.04 -23.53
CA ALA A 38 -16.23 -0.85 -23.31
C ALA A 38 -14.89 -0.13 -23.56
N SER A 39 -14.31 0.41 -22.50
CA SER A 39 -12.99 1.03 -22.54
C SER A 39 -11.95 -0.08 -22.58
N THR A 40 -11.02 -0.02 -23.52
CA THR A 40 -9.96 -1.04 -23.60
C THR A 40 -9.11 -0.98 -22.33
N LEU A 41 -8.80 -2.13 -21.75
CA LEU A 41 -7.93 -2.24 -20.56
C LEU A 41 -6.64 -1.43 -20.69
N SER A 42 -6.03 -1.41 -21.87
CA SER A 42 -4.83 -0.60 -22.14
C SER A 42 -5.03 0.89 -21.89
N LEU A 43 -6.20 1.44 -22.22
CA LEU A 43 -6.53 2.84 -21.99
C LEU A 43 -6.74 3.10 -20.50
N LEU A 44 -7.53 2.26 -19.83
CA LEU A 44 -7.77 2.38 -18.39
C LEU A 44 -6.47 2.30 -17.58
N HIS A 45 -5.58 1.38 -17.97
CA HIS A 45 -4.25 1.25 -17.36
C HIS A 45 -3.41 2.51 -17.59
N GLN A 46 -3.39 3.04 -18.82
CA GLN A 46 -2.67 4.27 -19.14
C GLN A 46 -3.24 5.48 -18.38
N ASP A 47 -4.56 5.60 -18.28
CA ASP A 47 -5.23 6.69 -17.57
C ASP A 47 -4.93 6.63 -16.07
N PHE A 48 -4.95 5.43 -15.48
CA PHE A 48 -4.59 5.22 -14.08
C PHE A 48 -3.15 5.67 -13.80
N ILE A 49 -2.19 5.17 -14.58
CA ILE A 49 -0.77 5.54 -14.43
C ILE A 49 -0.53 7.03 -14.70
N SER A 50 -1.27 7.62 -15.66
CA SER A 50 -1.20 9.04 -15.96
C SER A 50 -1.70 9.87 -14.77
N LEU A 51 -2.83 9.50 -14.17
CA LEU A 51 -3.34 10.15 -12.96
C LEU A 51 -2.35 10.07 -11.80
N LEU A 52 -1.72 8.92 -11.57
CA LEU A 52 -0.67 8.80 -10.54
C LEU A 52 0.53 9.73 -10.83
N SER A 53 1.00 9.75 -12.08
CA SER A 53 2.11 10.63 -12.50
C SER A 53 1.76 12.12 -12.33
N LEU A 54 0.50 12.47 -12.57
CA LEU A 54 -0.03 13.78 -12.36
C LEU A 54 -0.09 14.13 -10.86
N ILE A 55 -0.52 13.22 -9.99
CA ILE A 55 -0.48 13.42 -8.53
C ILE A 55 0.96 13.66 -8.06
N TYR A 56 1.91 12.84 -8.51
CA TYR A 56 3.34 13.00 -8.21
C TYR A 56 3.84 14.40 -8.54
N ALA A 57 3.56 14.88 -9.77
CA ALA A 57 4.01 16.19 -10.21
C ALA A 57 3.40 17.33 -9.38
N SER A 58 2.12 17.25 -9.04
CA SER A 58 1.44 18.24 -8.18
C SER A 58 2.00 18.22 -6.76
N THR A 59 2.29 17.05 -6.20
CA THR A 59 2.92 16.87 -4.89
C THR A 59 4.34 17.45 -4.85
N THR A 60 5.14 17.22 -5.90
CA THR A 60 6.47 17.83 -6.05
C THR A 60 6.39 19.35 -6.10
N ARG A 61 5.50 19.90 -6.93
CA ARG A 61 5.29 21.36 -7.02
C ARG A 61 4.89 21.93 -5.67
N LEU A 62 3.99 21.26 -4.95
CA LEU A 62 3.52 21.67 -3.64
C LEU A 62 4.66 21.71 -2.60
N ALA A 63 5.50 20.67 -2.58
CA ALA A 63 6.68 20.62 -1.70
C ALA A 63 7.69 21.74 -1.98
N LEU A 64 7.86 22.14 -3.25
CA LEU A 64 8.73 23.24 -3.63
C LEU A 64 8.20 24.61 -3.21
N VAL A 65 6.89 24.85 -3.40
CA VAL A 65 6.29 26.16 -3.10
C VAL A 65 6.01 26.38 -1.62
N LEU A 66 5.71 25.32 -0.86
CA LEU A 66 5.46 25.40 0.58
C LEU A 66 6.67 25.01 1.44
N LYS A 67 7.89 25.07 0.88
CA LYS A 67 9.12 24.73 1.60
C LYS A 67 9.23 25.47 2.96
N PRO A 68 9.70 24.81 4.04
CA PRO A 68 9.68 25.38 5.39
C PRO A 68 10.40 26.73 5.53
N SER A 69 11.47 26.94 4.76
CA SER A 69 12.31 28.14 4.86
C SER A 69 11.65 29.40 4.28
N SER A 70 10.75 29.26 3.29
CA SER A 70 10.06 30.41 2.68
C SER A 70 8.81 29.98 1.89
N PRO A 71 7.68 29.72 2.56
CA PRO A 71 6.47 29.25 1.90
C PRO A 71 5.82 30.36 1.05
N SER A 72 5.50 30.03 -0.20
CA SER A 72 4.74 30.86 -1.12
C SER A 72 3.29 30.36 -1.20
N TYR A 73 2.46 30.87 -0.30
CA TYR A 73 1.05 30.45 -0.19
C TYR A 73 0.23 30.74 -1.44
N THR A 74 0.52 31.82 -2.16
CA THR A 74 -0.18 32.15 -3.42
C THR A 74 0.19 31.17 -4.53
N ALA A 75 1.46 30.78 -4.63
CA ALA A 75 1.91 29.80 -5.64
C ALA A 75 1.43 28.36 -5.32
N ALA A 76 1.02 28.09 -4.08
CA ALA A 76 0.46 26.80 -3.68
C ALA A 76 -0.98 26.58 -4.16
N LEU A 77 -1.73 27.64 -4.47
CA LEU A 77 -3.15 27.52 -4.79
C LEU A 77 -3.42 26.72 -6.07
N GLU A 78 -2.59 26.88 -7.09
CA GLU A 78 -2.73 26.15 -8.36
C GLU A 78 -2.41 24.65 -8.20
N PRO A 79 -1.25 24.23 -7.62
CA PRO A 79 -0.99 22.83 -7.31
C PRO A 79 -2.06 22.19 -6.44
N LEU A 80 -2.60 22.89 -5.44
CA LEU A 80 -3.68 22.37 -4.57
C LEU A 80 -4.98 22.14 -5.34
N LYS A 81 -5.33 23.05 -6.26
CA LYS A 81 -6.50 22.89 -7.12
C LYS A 81 -6.34 21.71 -8.07
N GLU A 82 -5.20 21.60 -8.74
CA GLU A 82 -4.88 20.47 -9.62
C GLU A 82 -4.93 19.14 -8.86
N LEU A 83 -4.36 19.11 -7.65
CA LEU A 83 -4.31 17.93 -6.81
C LEU A 83 -5.71 17.49 -6.38
N SER A 84 -6.57 18.42 -5.94
CA SER A 84 -7.98 18.11 -5.60
C SER A 84 -8.73 17.46 -6.77
N GLN A 85 -8.57 17.98 -7.98
CA GLN A 85 -9.20 17.43 -9.18
C GLN A 85 -8.72 16.00 -9.48
N ARG A 86 -7.41 15.77 -9.40
CA ARG A 86 -6.79 14.46 -9.67
C ARG A 86 -7.21 13.42 -8.64
N VAL A 87 -7.22 13.80 -7.36
CA VAL A 87 -7.71 12.98 -6.24
C VAL A 87 -9.17 12.60 -6.45
N ALA A 88 -10.03 13.53 -6.87
CA ALA A 88 -11.44 13.25 -7.13
C ALA A 88 -11.66 12.29 -8.31
N SER A 89 -10.78 12.30 -9.31
CA SER A 89 -10.87 11.41 -10.49
C SER A 89 -10.32 10.01 -10.26
N LEU A 90 -9.39 9.83 -9.32
CA LEU A 90 -8.70 8.55 -9.09
C LEU A 90 -9.67 7.40 -8.76
N PRO A 91 -10.66 7.54 -7.85
CA PRO A 91 -11.58 6.47 -7.54
C PRO A 91 -12.48 6.05 -8.70
N HIS A 92 -12.81 6.98 -9.60
CA HIS A 92 -13.56 6.66 -10.82
C HIS A 92 -12.74 5.75 -11.74
N CYS A 93 -11.45 6.03 -11.92
CA CYS A 93 -10.56 5.19 -12.71
C CYS A 93 -10.48 3.76 -12.14
N VAL A 94 -10.39 3.63 -10.81
CA VAL A 94 -10.39 2.31 -10.13
C VAL A 94 -11.70 1.55 -10.38
N ARG A 95 -12.87 2.21 -10.33
CA ARG A 95 -14.16 1.55 -10.58
C ARG A 95 -14.34 1.09 -12.02
N LEU A 96 -13.79 1.82 -12.99
CA LEU A 96 -13.78 1.36 -14.38
C LEU A 96 -12.94 0.09 -14.57
N LEU A 97 -11.91 -0.11 -13.75
CA LEU A 97 -11.13 -1.36 -13.77
C LEU A 97 -11.90 -2.54 -13.16
N GLN A 98 -12.86 -2.29 -12.26
CA GLN A 98 -13.64 -3.33 -11.57
C GLN A 98 -14.69 -4.05 -12.43
N THR A 99 -15.16 -3.45 -13.53
CA THR A 99 -16.32 -4.00 -14.25
C THR A 99 -16.01 -5.28 -15.02
N ASP A 100 -14.91 -5.33 -15.77
CA ASP A 100 -14.65 -6.42 -16.73
C ASP A 100 -13.19 -6.89 -16.82
N ASN A 101 -12.28 -6.28 -16.05
CA ASN A 101 -10.83 -6.50 -16.23
C ASN A 101 -10.20 -7.50 -15.25
N GLY A 102 -11.03 -8.13 -14.40
CA GLY A 102 -10.62 -9.14 -13.43
C GLY A 102 -10.47 -8.60 -12.01
N LYS A 103 -10.90 -9.42 -11.04
CA LYS A 103 -10.99 -9.02 -9.61
C LYS A 103 -9.64 -8.71 -8.98
N THR A 104 -8.60 -9.45 -9.33
CA THR A 104 -7.27 -9.30 -8.74
C THR A 104 -6.60 -8.03 -9.23
N LEU A 105 -6.70 -7.74 -10.52
CA LEU A 105 -6.20 -6.48 -11.08
C LEU A 105 -6.91 -5.27 -10.46
N ALA A 106 -8.24 -5.36 -10.30
CA ALA A 106 -9.01 -4.30 -9.67
C ALA A 106 -8.65 -4.11 -8.19
N ALA A 107 -8.38 -5.20 -7.46
CA ALA A 107 -7.88 -5.13 -6.09
C ALA A 107 -6.49 -4.49 -6.01
N GLU A 108 -5.59 -4.77 -6.96
CA GLU A 108 -4.28 -4.12 -7.04
C GLU A 108 -4.41 -2.61 -7.28
N ALA A 109 -5.25 -2.19 -8.24
CA ALA A 109 -5.53 -0.77 -8.50
C ALA A 109 -6.14 -0.08 -7.28
N TYR A 110 -7.04 -0.77 -6.58
CA TYR A 110 -7.64 -0.30 -5.33
C TYR A 110 -6.58 -0.05 -4.26
N THR A 111 -5.71 -1.04 -4.00
CA THR A 111 -4.65 -0.93 -2.99
C THR A 111 -3.73 0.25 -3.31
N ILE A 112 -3.26 0.36 -4.56
CA ILE A 112 -2.41 1.48 -4.98
C ILE A 112 -3.11 2.82 -4.77
N ALA A 113 -4.37 2.94 -5.20
CA ALA A 113 -5.12 4.18 -5.05
C ALA A 113 -5.35 4.56 -3.58
N ARG A 114 -5.71 3.59 -2.74
CA ARG A 114 -5.87 3.78 -1.30
C ARG A 114 -4.56 4.26 -0.67
N ASP A 115 -3.45 3.58 -0.92
CA ASP A 115 -2.16 3.89 -0.31
C ASP A 115 -1.68 5.29 -0.73
N VAL A 116 -1.89 5.70 -1.99
CA VAL A 116 -1.61 7.07 -2.47
C VAL A 116 -2.48 8.09 -1.74
N LEU A 117 -3.78 7.82 -1.59
CA LEU A 117 -4.71 8.73 -0.91
C LEU A 117 -4.37 8.87 0.59
N GLU A 118 -4.03 7.79 1.28
CA GLU A 118 -3.63 7.80 2.69
C GLU A 118 -2.30 8.57 2.89
N ALA A 119 -1.31 8.31 2.04
CA ALA A 119 -0.04 9.04 2.06
C ALA A 119 -0.23 10.53 1.77
N LEU A 120 -1.12 10.87 0.84
CA LEU A 120 -1.46 12.25 0.51
C LEU A 120 -2.22 12.96 1.64
N GLY A 121 -3.18 12.28 2.26
CA GLY A 121 -3.90 12.79 3.42
C GLY A 121 -2.92 13.09 4.57
N SER A 122 -2.00 12.16 4.82
CA SER A 122 -0.92 12.35 5.79
C SER A 122 -0.06 13.55 5.45
N LEU A 123 0.40 13.66 4.19
CA LEU A 123 1.17 14.81 3.67
C LEU A 123 0.46 16.14 3.91
N ILE A 124 -0.83 16.23 3.63
CA ILE A 124 -1.57 17.48 3.77
C ILE A 124 -1.74 17.86 5.25
N GLN A 125 -1.94 16.88 6.13
CA GLN A 125 -2.14 17.10 7.56
C GLN A 125 -0.86 17.57 8.26
N THR A 126 0.29 16.96 7.98
CA THR A 126 1.53 17.32 8.69
C THR A 126 2.45 18.25 7.90
N PHE A 127 2.23 18.35 6.58
CA PHE A 127 3.05 19.07 5.62
C PHE A 127 4.55 18.91 5.87
N SER A 128 5.05 17.69 5.66
CA SER A 128 6.47 17.33 5.86
C SER A 128 7.11 16.73 4.60
N HIS A 129 8.42 16.97 4.43
CA HIS A 129 9.18 16.42 3.30
C HIS A 129 9.20 14.88 3.29
N HIS A 130 9.23 14.24 4.46
CA HIS A 130 9.18 12.78 4.57
C HIS A 130 7.91 12.19 3.95
N GLN A 131 6.76 12.85 4.14
CA GLN A 131 5.50 12.39 3.56
C GLN A 131 5.38 12.68 2.07
N THR A 132 6.14 13.66 1.56
CA THR A 132 6.26 13.85 0.10
C THR A 132 6.95 12.62 -0.52
N GLY A 133 8.01 12.12 0.14
CA GLY A 133 8.69 10.88 -0.24
C GLY A 133 7.76 9.67 -0.26
N ALA A 134 6.93 9.48 0.77
CA ALA A 134 5.98 8.37 0.81
C ALA A 134 5.02 8.35 -0.39
N VAL A 135 4.45 9.51 -0.77
CA VAL A 135 3.59 9.60 -1.96
C VAL A 135 4.39 9.26 -3.23
N HIS A 136 5.62 9.73 -3.33
CA HIS A 136 6.49 9.47 -4.48
C HIS A 136 6.83 7.99 -4.61
N ASP A 137 7.25 7.34 -3.52
CA ASP A 137 7.66 5.94 -3.49
C ASP A 137 6.52 5.02 -3.95
N ILE A 138 5.30 5.25 -3.45
CA ILE A 138 4.12 4.45 -3.86
C ILE A 138 3.85 4.61 -5.36
N ILE A 139 3.94 5.83 -5.90
CA ILE A 139 3.69 6.10 -7.31
C ILE A 139 4.81 5.56 -8.20
N GLU A 140 6.06 5.67 -7.77
CA GLU A 140 7.21 5.12 -8.50
C GLU A 140 7.17 3.60 -8.53
N ASN A 141 6.85 2.96 -7.41
CA ASN A 141 6.62 1.53 -7.34
C ASN A 141 5.49 1.09 -8.29
N ALA A 142 4.36 1.80 -8.31
CA ALA A 142 3.26 1.50 -9.23
C ALA A 142 3.65 1.69 -10.72
N ARG A 143 4.55 2.61 -11.04
CA ARG A 143 5.05 2.86 -12.40
C ARG A 143 6.17 1.93 -12.84
N GLY A 144 6.81 1.24 -11.89
CA GLY A 144 7.92 0.34 -12.15
C GLY A 144 7.56 -0.84 -13.05
N SER A 145 8.57 -1.54 -13.56
CA SER A 145 8.38 -2.73 -14.42
C SER A 145 7.68 -3.89 -13.70
N SER A 146 7.82 -3.97 -12.38
CA SER A 146 7.10 -4.90 -11.49
C SER A 146 5.86 -4.28 -10.84
N GLY A 147 5.54 -3.02 -11.16
CA GLY A 147 4.57 -2.15 -10.50
C GLY A 147 3.12 -2.54 -10.70
N PHE A 148 2.29 -1.69 -11.29
CA PHE A 148 0.89 -2.04 -11.58
C PHE A 148 0.80 -3.08 -12.70
N SER A 149 0.02 -4.15 -12.50
CA SER A 149 -0.13 -5.23 -13.49
C SER A 149 -0.88 -4.79 -14.75
N GLY A 150 -0.39 -5.18 -15.93
CA GLY A 150 -1.06 -4.89 -17.20
C GLY A 150 -2.32 -5.73 -17.47
N ASN A 151 -2.52 -6.83 -16.75
CA ASN A 151 -3.72 -7.69 -16.86
C ASN A 151 -3.91 -8.54 -15.59
N ASN A 152 -5.10 -9.16 -15.47
CA ASN A 152 -5.44 -9.98 -14.31
C ASN A 152 -4.57 -11.23 -14.14
N LEU A 153 -4.08 -11.83 -15.23
CA LEU A 153 -3.20 -13.01 -15.12
C LEU A 153 -1.88 -12.65 -14.45
N VAL A 154 -1.28 -11.51 -14.83
CA VAL A 154 -0.07 -10.98 -14.19
C VAL A 154 -0.33 -10.63 -12.73
N ALA A 155 -1.48 -10.00 -12.42
CA ALA A 155 -1.87 -9.67 -11.05
C ALA A 155 -2.01 -10.92 -10.17
N VAL A 156 -2.71 -11.95 -10.65
CA VAL A 156 -2.83 -13.24 -9.97
C VAL A 156 -1.46 -13.88 -9.78
N GLY A 157 -0.60 -13.85 -10.78
CA GLY A 157 0.77 -14.38 -10.67
C GLY A 157 1.60 -13.66 -9.61
N LYS A 158 1.44 -12.34 -9.43
CA LYS A 158 2.10 -11.60 -8.34
C LYS A 158 1.59 -12.02 -6.96
N VAL A 159 0.27 -12.06 -6.79
CA VAL A 159 -0.34 -12.51 -5.52
C VAL A 159 0.10 -13.94 -5.19
N TRP A 160 0.13 -14.81 -6.19
CA TRP A 160 0.59 -16.19 -6.02
C TRP A 160 2.04 -16.25 -5.54
N ARG A 161 2.95 -15.51 -6.20
CA ARG A 161 4.36 -15.45 -5.78
C ARG A 161 4.50 -14.89 -4.37
N SER A 162 3.83 -13.78 -4.06
CA SER A 162 3.87 -13.20 -2.71
C SER A 162 3.40 -14.17 -1.62
N ASN A 163 2.34 -14.94 -1.89
CA ASN A 163 1.85 -15.96 -0.97
C ASN A 163 2.83 -17.14 -0.85
N GLN A 164 3.46 -17.54 -1.95
CA GLN A 164 4.48 -18.58 -1.97
C GLN A 164 5.72 -18.17 -1.18
N ASP A 165 6.18 -16.93 -1.36
CA ASP A 165 7.33 -16.38 -0.64
C ASP A 165 7.04 -16.33 0.86
N SER A 166 5.86 -15.84 1.26
CA SER A 166 5.43 -15.80 2.68
C SER A 166 5.35 -17.19 3.31
N LEU A 167 4.89 -18.18 2.53
CA LEU A 167 4.83 -19.57 2.98
C LEU A 167 6.23 -20.17 3.13
N GLN A 168 7.13 -19.87 2.20
CA GLN A 168 8.51 -20.32 2.25
C GLN A 168 9.23 -19.75 3.49
N ASP A 169 9.08 -18.45 3.74
CA ASP A 169 9.62 -17.79 4.93
C ASP A 169 9.09 -18.46 6.21
N SER A 170 7.78 -18.73 6.27
CA SER A 170 7.15 -19.41 7.41
C SER A 170 7.66 -20.86 7.59
N LEU A 171 7.92 -21.57 6.48
CA LEU A 171 8.46 -22.94 6.53
C LEU A 171 9.92 -22.98 6.97
N ASP A 172 10.70 -21.97 6.60
CA ASP A 172 12.09 -21.84 7.02
C ASP A 172 12.15 -21.43 8.51
N GLU A 173 11.30 -20.53 8.99
CA GLU A 173 11.16 -20.21 10.42
C GLU A 173 10.78 -21.45 11.26
N VAL A 174 9.80 -22.24 10.78
CA VAL A 174 9.43 -23.49 11.45
C VAL A 174 10.58 -24.50 11.45
N ARG A 175 11.39 -24.55 10.39
CA ARG A 175 12.56 -25.42 10.34
C ARG A 175 13.59 -24.99 11.38
N GLU A 176 13.91 -23.70 11.45
CA GLU A 176 14.84 -23.17 12.45
C GLU A 176 14.36 -23.46 13.88
N LEU A 177 13.06 -23.30 14.15
CA LEU A 177 12.48 -23.63 15.46
C LEU A 177 12.58 -25.12 15.79
N MET A 178 12.39 -26.01 14.81
CA MET A 178 12.58 -27.44 15.01
C MET A 178 14.05 -27.80 15.27
N GLU A 179 14.98 -27.21 14.53
CA GLU A 179 16.43 -27.44 14.70
C GLU A 179 16.90 -26.99 16.09
N LYS A 180 16.43 -25.82 16.56
CA LYS A 180 16.69 -25.33 17.93
C LYS A 180 16.11 -26.23 19.01
N ALA A 181 14.93 -26.81 18.80
CA ALA A 181 14.28 -27.69 19.77
C ALA A 181 14.94 -29.09 19.83
N GLU A 182 15.43 -29.60 18.70
CA GLU A 182 16.10 -30.91 18.61
C GLU A 182 17.56 -30.87 19.07
N ASN A 183 18.22 -29.70 18.99
CA ASN A 183 19.60 -29.52 19.42
C ASN A 183 19.77 -28.32 20.39
N PRO A 184 19.26 -28.43 21.63
CA PRO A 184 19.22 -27.33 22.59
C PRO A 184 20.60 -26.89 23.14
N GLU A 185 21.69 -27.61 22.82
CA GLU A 185 23.06 -27.27 23.24
C GLU A 185 23.86 -26.50 22.15
N ALA A 186 23.30 -26.32 20.95
CA ALA A 186 23.98 -25.61 19.86
C ALA A 186 23.87 -24.07 19.92
N ASP A 187 22.98 -23.53 20.78
CA ASP A 187 22.68 -22.10 20.94
C ASP A 187 23.04 -21.57 22.35
N ALA A 188 24.07 -22.14 22.99
CA ALA A 188 24.52 -21.69 24.31
C ALA A 188 25.34 -20.37 24.30
N GLU A 189 25.50 -19.71 23.14
CA GLU A 189 26.30 -18.48 23.00
C GLU A 189 25.50 -17.20 22.68
N ASP A 190 24.19 -17.27 22.41
CA ASP A 190 23.36 -16.07 22.24
C ASP A 190 22.38 -15.91 23.40
N GLU A 191 22.90 -15.40 24.52
CA GLU A 191 22.13 -14.77 25.59
C GLU A 191 21.58 -13.42 25.09
N PHE A 192 20.84 -13.46 23.97
CA PHE A 192 20.06 -12.32 23.50
C PHE A 192 18.79 -12.27 24.35
N ASP A 193 18.78 -11.31 25.28
CA ASP A 193 17.56 -10.84 25.96
C ASP A 193 16.53 -10.48 24.90
N ASP A 194 15.55 -11.37 24.70
CA ASP A 194 14.53 -11.27 23.68
C ASP A 194 13.46 -10.21 24.04
N GLY A 195 13.58 -9.58 25.21
CA GLY A 195 12.69 -8.52 25.70
C GLY A 195 11.28 -9.00 26.04
N TRP A 196 11.01 -10.31 25.93
CA TRP A 196 9.70 -10.90 26.26
C TRP A 196 9.50 -11.04 27.78
N ASP A 197 10.59 -11.09 28.54
CA ASP A 197 10.58 -11.11 30.00
C ASP A 197 9.95 -9.83 30.61
N GLU A 198 10.03 -8.68 29.91
CA GLU A 198 9.37 -7.43 30.35
C GLU A 198 7.84 -7.48 30.26
N LEU A 199 7.28 -8.39 29.47
CA LEU A 199 5.83 -8.61 29.35
C LEU A 199 5.30 -9.69 30.31
N GLY A 200 6.16 -10.26 31.16
CA GLY A 200 5.80 -11.36 32.05
C GLY A 200 5.45 -12.66 31.31
N LEU A 201 5.88 -12.77 30.05
CA LEU A 201 5.77 -13.98 29.26
C LEU A 201 7.06 -14.80 29.45
N PRO A 202 6.98 -16.12 29.65
CA PRO A 202 8.18 -16.94 29.79
C PRO A 202 8.98 -16.90 28.48
N SER A 203 10.19 -16.34 28.52
CA SER A 203 11.16 -16.37 27.43
C SER A 203 11.44 -17.82 27.01
N SER A 204 11.18 -18.12 25.74
CA SER A 204 11.32 -19.44 25.12
C SER A 204 10.50 -20.59 25.77
N VAL A 205 9.19 -20.64 25.51
CA VAL A 205 8.44 -21.90 25.70
C VAL A 205 8.92 -22.90 24.64
N LYS A 206 9.85 -23.78 25.03
CA LYS A 206 10.27 -24.91 24.20
C LYS A 206 9.01 -25.72 23.84
N PRO A 207 8.75 -25.97 22.55
CA PRO A 207 7.59 -26.76 22.16
C PRO A 207 7.69 -28.15 22.78
N SER A 208 6.61 -28.61 23.38
CA SER A 208 6.51 -29.97 23.91
C SER A 208 6.68 -31.00 22.80
N ALA A 209 7.04 -32.23 23.15
CA ALA A 209 7.20 -33.31 22.17
C ALA A 209 5.94 -33.56 21.32
N ALA A 210 4.75 -33.31 21.88
CA ALA A 210 3.48 -33.39 21.17
C ALA A 210 3.27 -32.24 20.17
N GLU A 211 3.72 -31.04 20.51
CA GLU A 211 3.69 -29.88 19.62
C GLU A 211 4.68 -30.03 18.48
N LEU A 212 5.89 -30.56 18.74
CA LEU A 212 6.88 -30.87 17.70
C LEU A 212 6.38 -31.91 16.69
N GLU A 213 5.70 -32.96 17.15
CA GLU A 213 5.05 -33.94 16.26
C GLU A 213 3.94 -33.30 15.40
N THR A 214 3.22 -32.33 15.96
CA THR A 214 2.17 -31.61 15.24
C THR A 214 2.77 -30.69 14.19
N ILE A 215 3.82 -29.94 14.53
CA ILE A 215 4.58 -29.08 13.63
C ILE A 215 5.18 -29.89 12.47
N LYS A 216 5.77 -31.06 12.77
CA LYS A 216 6.26 -32.01 11.76
C LYS A 216 5.18 -32.43 10.78
N LYS A 217 3.99 -32.82 11.27
CA LYS A 217 2.86 -33.21 10.42
C LYS A 217 2.35 -32.05 9.55
N VAL A 218 2.27 -30.85 10.09
CA VAL A 218 1.85 -29.65 9.34
C VAL A 218 2.87 -29.35 8.22
N ARG A 219 4.16 -29.37 8.53
CA ARG A 219 5.24 -29.21 7.54
C ARG A 219 5.13 -30.24 6.40
N THR A 220 4.95 -31.52 6.72
CA THR A 220 4.82 -32.58 5.71
C THR A 220 3.61 -32.34 4.80
N ASN A 221 2.47 -31.95 5.35
CA ASN A 221 1.27 -31.66 4.55
C ASN A 221 1.48 -30.46 3.62
N ILE A 222 2.12 -29.39 4.10
CA ILE A 222 2.42 -28.22 3.28
C ILE A 222 3.38 -28.61 2.14
N SER A 223 4.42 -29.40 2.43
CA SER A 223 5.40 -29.84 1.42
C SER A 223 4.89 -30.86 0.41
N LEU A 224 3.73 -31.50 0.64
CA LEU A 224 3.12 -32.45 -0.29
C LEU A 224 2.15 -31.79 -1.27
N HIS A 225 1.68 -30.59 -0.94
CA HIS A 225 0.69 -29.84 -1.73
C HIS A 225 1.29 -28.64 -2.47
N TYR A 226 2.60 -28.45 -2.35
CA TYR A 226 3.43 -27.50 -3.08
C TYR A 226 4.56 -28.24 -3.80
#